data_AF-A0A1M7HP24-F1
#
_entry.id   AF-A0A1M7HP24-F1
#
_cell.length_a   1.000
_cell.length_b   1.000
_cell.length_c   1.000
_cell.angle_alpha   90.00
_cell.angle_beta   90.00
_cell.angle_gamma   90.00
#
_symmetry.space_group_name_H-M   'P 1'
#
loop_
_entity.id
_entity.type
_entity.pdbx_description
1 polymer ?
#
loop_
_entity_poly.entity_id
_entity_poly.type
_entity_poly.pdbx_seq_one_letter_code
_entity_poly.pdbx_strand_id
1 'polypeptide(L)' 'MRADDPNLPHLRRIAEALGDLREQVVFVGGAVAGLLVTDPLADSVRATRDVDAVVNANRSTFHRTLSR' A
#
# COMPACT_ATOMS: atom_id res chain seq x y z
N MET A 1 -4.71 -2.26 -13.08
CA MET A 1 -5.56 -2.13 -11.89
C MET A 1 -6.88 -2.81 -12.12
N ARG A 2 -7.16 -3.83 -11.32
CA ARG A 2 -8.44 -4.53 -11.33
C ARG A 2 -9.50 -3.72 -10.58
N ALA A 3 -10.70 -3.64 -11.13
CA ALA A 3 -11.82 -2.93 -10.51
C ALA A 3 -12.39 -3.68 -9.28
N ASP A 4 -12.20 -5.00 -9.23
CA ASP A 4 -12.69 -5.91 -8.20
C ASP A 4 -11.63 -6.27 -7.13
N ASP A 5 -10.54 -5.50 -7.05
CA ASP A 5 -9.46 -5.75 -6.07
C ASP A 5 -9.98 -5.63 -4.63
N PRO A 6 -10.02 -6.74 -3.86
CA PRO A 6 -10.54 -6.75 -2.49
C PRO A 6 -9.65 -5.94 -1.52
N ASN A 7 -8.40 -5.68 -1.87
CA ASN A 7 -7.44 -4.97 -1.02
C ASN A 7 -7.49 -3.45 -1.23
N LEU A 8 -8.03 -2.98 -2.36
CA LEU A 8 -8.03 -1.57 -2.72
C LEU A 8 -8.69 -0.64 -1.68
N PRO A 9 -9.83 -0.99 -1.04
CA PRO A 9 -10.42 -0.13 -0.01
C PRO A 9 -9.51 0.06 1.22
N HIS A 10 -8.81 -1.00 1.63
CA HIS A 10 -7.88 -0.95 2.76
C HIS A 10 -6.63 -0.16 2.40
N LEU A 11 -6.06 -0.41 1.23
CA LEU A 11 -4.91 0.32 0.71
C LEU A 11 -5.19 1.83 0.61
N ARG A 12 -6.37 2.22 0.10
CA ARG A 12 -6.79 3.64 0.03
C ARG A 12 -6.93 4.25 1.41
N ARG A 13 -7.56 3.56 2.37
CA ARG A 13 -7.70 4.05 3.75
C ARG A 13 -6.34 4.31 4.39
N ILE A 14 -5.36 3.42 4.20
CA ILE A 14 -4.01 3.61 4.72
C ILE A 14 -3.30 4.76 4.00
N ALA A 15 -3.40 4.84 2.67
CA ALA A 15 -2.83 5.95 1.91
C ALA A 15 -3.39 7.31 2.32
N GLU A 16 -4.68 7.40 2.62
CA GLU A 16 -5.32 8.61 3.15
C GLU A 16 -4.82 8.94 4.57
N ALA A 17 -4.72 7.93 5.45
CA ALA A 17 -4.25 8.11 6.82
C ALA A 17 -2.78 8.56 6.91
N LEU A 18 -1.93 8.17 5.95
CA LEU A 18 -0.53 8.61 5.89
C LEU A 18 -0.37 10.10 5.54
N GLY A 19 -1.36 10.73 4.92
CA GLY A 19 -1.27 12.13 4.49
C GLY A 19 -0.01 12.40 3.66
N ASP A 20 0.74 13.46 3.99
CA ASP A 20 1.98 13.84 3.27
C ASP A 20 3.06 12.76 3.30
N LEU A 21 3.04 11.85 4.29
CA LEU A 21 4.00 10.75 4.36
C LEU A 21 3.82 9.77 3.19
N ARG A 22 2.62 9.71 2.60
CA ARG A 22 2.32 8.86 1.44
C ARG A 22 3.29 9.10 0.28
N GLU A 23 3.71 10.36 0.07
CA GLU A 23 4.62 10.73 -1.03
C GLU A 23 6.07 10.24 -0.81
N GLN A 24 6.38 9.74 0.39
CA GLN A 24 7.72 9.26 0.76
C GLN A 24 7.79 7.73 0.86
N VAL A 25 6.65 7.04 0.75
CA VAL A 25 6.59 5.59 0.87
C VAL A 25 6.29 4.92 -0.47
N VAL A 26 6.70 3.66 -0.57
CA VAL A 26 6.30 2.75 -1.63
C VAL A 26 5.50 1.62 -1.01
N PHE A 27 4.24 1.47 -1.42
CA PHE A 27 3.41 0.33 -1.00
C PHE A 27 3.89 -0.95 -1.70
N VAL A 28 3.99 -2.03 -0.94
CA VAL A 28 4.48 -3.34 -1.39
C VAL A 28 3.60 -4.46 -0.84
N GLY A 29 3.94 -5.71 -1.14
CA GLY A 29 3.24 -6.88 -0.62
C GLY A 29 1.96 -7.23 -1.37
N GLY A 30 1.12 -8.07 -0.76
CA GLY A 30 -0.09 -8.59 -1.41
C GLY A 30 -1.18 -7.55 -1.61
N ALA A 31 -1.21 -6.50 -0.78
CA ALA A 31 -2.22 -5.45 -0.84
C ALA A 31 -2.17 -4.63 -2.16
N VAL A 32 -1.02 -4.58 -2.83
CA VAL A 32 -0.86 -3.87 -4.11
C VAL A 32 -0.99 -4.78 -5.33
N ALA A 33 -1.16 -6.10 -5.15
CA ALA A 33 -1.15 -7.05 -6.26
C ALA A 33 -2.24 -6.73 -7.31
N GLY A 34 -3.46 -6.37 -6.90
CA GLY A 34 -4.54 -6.02 -7.84
C GLY A 34 -4.33 -4.70 -8.59
N LEU A 35 -3.43 -3.82 -8.12
CA LEU A 35 -3.00 -2.66 -8.91
C LEU A 35 -2.17 -3.08 -10.12
N LEU A 36 -1.31 -4.09 -9.93
CA LEU A 36 -0.31 -4.55 -10.89
C LEU A 36 -0.82 -5.60 -11.87
N VAL A 37 -1.88 -6.33 -11.53
CA VAL A 37 -2.53 -7.26 -12.48
C VAL A 37 -3.23 -6.45 -13.58
N THR A 38 -2.85 -6.75 -14.83
CA THR A 38 -3.36 -6.09 -16.05
C THR A 38 -4.06 -7.05 -17.01
N ASP A 39 -3.86 -8.36 -16.87
CA ASP A 39 -4.57 -9.37 -17.64
C ASP A 39 -6.02 -9.50 -17.13
N PRO A 40 -7.05 -9.20 -17.95
CA PRO A 40 -8.45 -9.33 -17.54
C PRO A 40 -8.87 -10.79 -17.29
N LEU A 41 -8.18 -11.77 -17.87
CA LEU A 41 -8.47 -13.19 -17.72
C LEU A 41 -7.73 -13.83 -16.53
N ALA A 42 -6.84 -13.10 -15.87
CA ALA A 42 -6.20 -13.59 -14.65
C ALA A 42 -7.22 -13.82 -13.54
N ASP A 43 -6.95 -14.82 -12.69
CA ASP A 43 -7.73 -15.13 -11.50
C ASP A 43 -7.83 -13.94 -10.53
N SER A 44 -8.78 -14.03 -9.59
CA SER A 44 -8.98 -13.01 -8.56
C SER A 44 -7.78 -12.90 -7.62
N VAL A 45 -7.51 -11.67 -7.18
CA VAL A 45 -6.46 -11.41 -6.19
C VAL A 45 -6.94 -11.84 -4.81
N ARG A 46 -6.09 -12.56 -4.07
CA ARG A 46 -6.37 -12.97 -2.69
C ARG A 46 -6.43 -11.76 -1.77
N ALA A 47 -7.44 -11.72 -0.90
CA ALA A 47 -7.51 -10.73 0.17
C ALA A 47 -6.35 -10.85 1.18
N THR A 48 -5.79 -9.72 1.59
CA THR A 48 -4.81 -9.59 2.69
C THR A 48 -5.42 -8.81 3.85
N ARG A 49 -4.80 -8.93 5.03
CA ARG A 49 -5.25 -8.21 6.24
C ARG A 49 -4.41 -6.96 6.52
N ASP A 50 -3.22 -6.90 5.95
CA ASP A 50 -2.18 -5.91 6.15
C ASP A 50 -1.93 -5.09 4.87
N VAL A 51 -1.29 -3.94 5.07
CA VAL A 51 -0.75 -3.07 4.01
C VAL A 51 0.71 -2.83 4.36
N ASP A 52 1.61 -3.29 3.50
CA ASP A 52 3.05 -3.11 3.68
C ASP A 52 3.54 -1.89 2.91
N ALA A 53 4.49 -1.15 3.49
CA ALA A 53 5.13 -0.03 2.84
C ALA A 53 6.61 0.07 3.22
N VAL A 54 7.41 0.58 2.29
CA VAL A 54 8.85 0.82 2.49
C VAL A 54 9.10 2.32 2.37
N VAL A 55 9.93 2.86 3.26
CA VAL A 55 10.32 4.27 3.27
C VAL A 55 11.83 4.37 3.40
N ASN A 56 12.44 5.33 2.72
CA ASN A 56 13.84 5.66 2.95
C ASN A 56 13.93 6.59 4.17
N ALA A 57 14.57 6.12 5.24
CA ALA A 57 14.75 6.88 6.45
C ALA A 57 16.20 6.81 6.95
N ASN A 58 16.73 7.95 7.35
CA ASN A 58 17.89 8.02 8.24
C ASN A 58 17.40 8.00 9.70
N ARG A 59 18.32 7.98 10.67
CA ARG A 59 17.97 7.90 12.09
C ARG A 59 17.05 9.04 12.56
N SER A 60 17.26 10.27 12.10
CA SER A 60 16.42 11.41 12.52
C SER A 60 15.04 11.39 11.86
N THR A 61 14.93 10.89 10.63
CA THR A 61 13.65 10.70 9.94
C THR A 61 12.86 9.55 10.56
N PHE A 62 13.50 8.43 10.89
CA PHE A 62 12.84 7.26 11.49
C PHE A 62 12.10 7.60 12.79
N HIS A 63 12.75 8.33 13.70
CA HIS A 63 12.10 8.76 14.96
C HIS A 63 10.90 9.69 14.71
N ARG A 64 10.93 10.51 13.65
CA ARG A 64 9.83 11.40 13.29
C ARG A 64 8.65 10.64 12.71
N THR A 65 8.92 9.59 11.93
CA THR A 65 7.90 8.73 11.32
C THR A 65 7.17 7.89 12.36
N LEU A 66 7.84 7.45 13.44
CA LEU A 66 7.21 6.68 14.52
C LEU A 66 6.48 7.53 15.58
N SER A 67 6.70 8.85 15.58
CA SER A 67 6.13 9.76 16.60
C SER A 67 4.88 10.51 16.12
N ARG A 68 4.38 10.19 14.92
CA ARG A 68 3.11 10.65 14.36
C ARG A 68 2.12 9.50 14.34
#